data_AF-A0A0K8TLI8-F1
#
_entry.id   AF-A0A0K8TLI8-F1
#
_cell.length_a   1.000
_cell.length_b   1.000
_cell.length_c   1.000
_cell.angle_alpha   90.00
_cell.angle_beta   90.00
_cell.angle_gamma   90.00
#
_symmetry.space_group_name_H-M   'P 1'
#
loop_
_entity.id
_entity.type
_entity.pdbx_description
1 polymer ?
#
loop_
_entity_poly.entity_id
_entity_poly.type
_entity_poly.pdbx_seq_one_letter_code
_entity_poly.pdbx_strand_id
1 'polypeptide(L)'
;MPCSNNNFPLSQLKNTVKNYLAFCECQQKLDEAAAYCSRMIAKRKSSFRHDIGFKHMCKMNVALCRIFRVNLKEILRNFMSMLPDYVPKTATFESPSKEYFDYLLLRVICMHKLLIRISQCCKQSAGFFMQHIQNGFYLETATFIMAILGTIYSSIQMLGNRTEKFYKELLPLRNQFPTRVVDAEESYKFPKCLEKYFTDEQKIITKQPTPDLNKLDLPNFFFNCDEEAIPKQDIKPTKKPKQAVLVDIKDNKNLDLGVALSRDSLQPKKLDFENFKTVDNIKKFIMTESKERKKAIHDCVTSKISDKEWKLLKKGF
;
A
#
# COMPACT_ATOMS: atom_id res chain seq x y z
N MET A 1 34.83 9.26 -2.47
CA MET A 1 35.80 9.56 -1.38
C MET A 1 36.91 8.53 -1.41
N PRO A 2 38.17 8.92 -1.21
CA PRO A 2 39.31 8.02 -1.31
C PRO A 2 39.35 7.03 -0.13
N CYS A 3 39.19 5.74 -0.40
CA CYS A 3 39.43 4.68 0.58
C CYS A 3 40.85 4.15 0.46
N SER A 4 41.62 4.11 1.56
CA SER A 4 42.98 3.55 1.62
C SER A 4 43.03 2.20 2.34
N ASN A 5 42.08 1.30 2.06
CA ASN A 5 42.00 0.04 2.81
C ASN A 5 42.51 -1.14 1.97
N ASN A 6 43.67 -1.69 2.37
CA ASN A 6 44.40 -2.74 1.66
C ASN A 6 43.66 -4.10 1.58
N ASN A 7 42.52 -4.25 2.26
CA ASN A 7 41.74 -5.49 2.34
C ASN A 7 40.23 -5.28 2.08
N PHE A 8 39.84 -4.42 1.12
CA PHE A 8 38.43 -4.31 0.75
C PHE A 8 37.99 -5.57 -0.04
N PRO A 9 37.05 -6.39 0.45
CA PRO A 9 36.57 -7.62 -0.19
C PRO A 9 35.60 -7.27 -1.34
N LEU A 10 36.08 -6.53 -2.32
CA LEU A 10 35.29 -6.07 -3.48
C LEU A 10 34.75 -7.25 -4.29
N SER A 11 35.57 -8.27 -4.50
CA SER A 11 35.21 -9.47 -5.24
C SER A 11 34.06 -10.19 -4.54
N GLN A 12 34.11 -10.31 -3.22
CA GLN A 12 33.05 -10.91 -2.41
C GLN A 12 31.75 -10.10 -2.54
N LEU A 13 31.81 -8.78 -2.39
CA LEU A 13 30.65 -7.89 -2.52
C LEU A 13 30.02 -7.96 -3.92
N LYS A 14 30.84 -7.89 -4.97
CA LYS A 14 30.36 -8.00 -6.35
C LYS A 14 29.72 -9.35 -6.62
N ASN A 15 30.30 -10.43 -6.10
CA ASN A 15 29.76 -11.77 -6.27
C ASN A 15 28.44 -11.94 -5.50
N THR A 16 28.32 -11.45 -4.27
CA THR A 16 27.07 -11.54 -3.49
C THR A 16 25.95 -10.75 -4.16
N VAL A 17 26.22 -9.53 -4.64
CA VAL A 17 25.23 -8.72 -5.37
C VAL A 17 24.85 -9.36 -6.71
N LYS A 18 25.81 -9.86 -7.50
CA LYS A 18 25.53 -10.58 -8.76
C LYS A 18 24.69 -11.83 -8.53
N ASN A 19 25.02 -12.62 -7.51
CA ASN A 19 24.27 -13.82 -7.15
C ASN A 19 22.83 -13.50 -6.73
N TYR A 20 22.62 -12.39 -6.02
CA TYR A 20 21.28 -11.94 -5.65
C TYR A 20 20.48 -11.40 -6.85
N LEU A 21 21.13 -10.65 -7.75
CA LEU A 21 20.51 -10.15 -8.99
C LEU A 21 20.07 -11.28 -9.90
N ALA A 22 20.94 -12.28 -10.15
CA ALA A 22 20.59 -13.45 -10.95
C ALA A 22 19.39 -14.21 -10.38
N PHE A 23 19.34 -14.37 -9.05
CA PHE A 23 18.19 -14.98 -8.39
C PHE A 23 16.90 -14.18 -8.58
N CYS A 24 16.99 -12.85 -8.49
CA CYS A 24 15.86 -11.95 -8.70
C CYS A 24 15.32 -11.98 -10.14
N GLU A 25 16.18 -12.24 -11.13
CA GLU A 25 15.80 -12.37 -12.55
C GLU A 25 15.09 -13.70 -12.84
N CYS A 26 15.41 -14.76 -12.10
CA CYS A 26 14.76 -16.08 -12.21
C CYS A 26 13.33 -16.17 -11.59
N GLN A 27 12.69 -15.04 -11.25
CA GLN A 27 11.40 -15.02 -10.54
C GLN A 27 10.16 -14.94 -11.43
N GLN A 28 10.24 -15.37 -12.69
CA GLN A 28 9.13 -15.30 -13.65
C GLN A 28 7.82 -15.94 -13.12
N LYS A 29 7.92 -17.03 -12.36
CA LYS A 29 6.75 -17.71 -11.75
C LYS A 29 6.01 -16.82 -10.75
N LEU A 30 6.72 -15.98 -10.01
CA LEU A 30 6.13 -15.04 -9.07
C LEU A 30 5.37 -13.94 -9.81
N ASP A 31 5.96 -13.42 -10.88
CA ASP A 31 5.35 -12.37 -11.72
C ASP A 31 4.06 -12.87 -12.38
N GLU A 32 4.08 -14.09 -12.90
CA GLU A 32 2.92 -14.74 -13.50
C GLU A 32 1.81 -14.98 -12.45
N ALA A 33 2.16 -15.53 -11.29
CA ALA A 33 1.22 -15.75 -10.20
C ALA A 33 0.62 -14.44 -9.65
N ALA A 34 1.41 -13.36 -9.56
CA ALA A 34 0.94 -12.04 -9.17
C ALA A 34 -0.04 -11.45 -10.21
N ALA A 35 0.21 -11.66 -11.51
CA ALA A 35 -0.70 -11.26 -12.58
C ALA A 35 -2.03 -12.02 -12.51
N TYR A 36 -2.00 -13.35 -12.31
CA TYR A 36 -3.21 -14.14 -12.09
C TYR A 36 -3.98 -13.68 -10.86
N CYS A 37 -3.29 -13.41 -9.75
CA CYS A 37 -3.91 -12.87 -8.54
C CYS A 37 -4.62 -11.54 -8.80
N SER A 38 -3.95 -10.60 -9.47
CA SER A 38 -4.53 -9.29 -9.81
C SER A 38 -5.77 -9.42 -10.70
N ARG A 39 -5.72 -10.29 -11.72
CA ARG A 39 -6.87 -10.57 -12.60
C ARG A 39 -8.02 -11.23 -11.85
N MET A 40 -7.72 -12.18 -10.96
CA MET A 40 -8.72 -12.84 -10.13
C MET A 40 -9.43 -11.84 -9.21
N ILE A 41 -8.68 -10.96 -8.55
CA ILE A 41 -9.24 -9.91 -7.71
C ILE A 41 -10.17 -9.02 -8.53
N ALA A 42 -9.73 -8.57 -9.72
CA ALA A 42 -10.55 -7.73 -10.58
C ALA A 42 -11.85 -8.43 -11.01
N LYS A 43 -11.78 -9.70 -11.43
CA LYS A 43 -12.93 -10.47 -11.92
C LYS A 43 -13.94 -10.80 -10.82
N ARG A 44 -13.48 -11.08 -9.60
CA ARG A 44 -14.33 -11.58 -8.50
C ARG A 44 -14.55 -10.57 -7.36
N LYS A 45 -14.17 -9.30 -7.57
CA LYS A 45 -14.33 -8.24 -6.56
C LYS A 45 -15.77 -8.07 -6.08
N SER A 46 -16.74 -8.21 -6.98
CA SER A 46 -18.17 -8.10 -6.66
C SER A 46 -18.66 -9.33 -5.89
N SER A 47 -18.28 -10.53 -6.33
CA SER A 47 -18.68 -11.80 -5.72
C SER A 47 -18.22 -11.94 -4.27
N PHE A 48 -17.00 -11.49 -3.97
CA PHE A 48 -16.39 -11.67 -2.65
C PHE A 48 -16.20 -10.34 -1.89
N ARG A 49 -17.08 -9.36 -2.13
CA ARG A 49 -16.95 -8.00 -1.56
C ARG A 49 -16.87 -8.01 -0.03
N HIS A 50 -17.61 -8.89 0.62
CA HIS A 50 -17.72 -8.96 2.07
C HIS A 50 -16.81 -10.01 2.71
N ASP A 51 -16.16 -10.86 1.90
CA ASP A 51 -15.36 -11.98 2.39
C ASP A 51 -14.03 -11.54 2.97
N ILE A 52 -13.74 -12.03 4.18
CA ILE A 52 -12.54 -11.68 4.93
C ILE A 52 -11.29 -12.24 4.22
N GLY A 53 -11.32 -13.50 3.77
CA GLY A 53 -10.20 -14.09 3.02
C GLY A 53 -9.89 -13.31 1.75
N PHE A 54 -10.92 -12.86 1.02
CA PHE A 54 -10.74 -12.06 -0.18
C PHE A 54 -10.15 -10.67 0.12
N LYS A 55 -10.51 -10.05 1.26
CA LYS A 55 -9.85 -8.81 1.73
C LYS A 55 -8.36 -9.04 2.05
N HIS A 56 -7.99 -10.17 2.66
CA HIS A 56 -6.58 -10.52 2.86
C HIS A 56 -5.84 -10.73 1.54
N MET A 57 -6.46 -11.37 0.57
CA MET A 57 -5.92 -11.49 -0.79
C MET A 57 -5.72 -10.12 -1.47
N CYS A 58 -6.64 -9.17 -1.27
CA CYS A 58 -6.46 -7.79 -1.75
C CYS A 58 -5.28 -7.09 -1.07
N LYS A 59 -5.14 -7.21 0.26
CA LYS A 59 -4.01 -6.67 1.02
C LYS A 59 -2.68 -7.26 0.56
N MET A 60 -2.66 -8.56 0.29
CA MET A 60 -1.51 -9.27 -0.28
C MET A 60 -1.13 -8.67 -1.65
N ASN A 61 -2.10 -8.45 -2.54
CA ASN A 61 -1.85 -7.88 -3.86
C ASN A 61 -1.28 -6.45 -3.78
N VAL A 62 -1.80 -5.62 -2.87
CA VAL A 62 -1.23 -4.28 -2.63
C VAL A 62 0.21 -4.38 -2.15
N ALA A 63 0.52 -5.32 -1.25
CA ALA A 63 1.89 -5.54 -0.79
C ALA A 63 2.82 -6.06 -1.90
N LEU A 64 2.34 -6.95 -2.79
CA LEU A 64 3.06 -7.38 -3.98
C LEU A 64 3.37 -6.20 -4.92
N CYS A 65 2.39 -5.35 -5.21
CA CYS A 65 2.61 -4.13 -5.99
C CYS A 65 3.65 -3.21 -5.34
N ARG A 66 3.69 -3.12 -3.99
CA ARG A 66 4.71 -2.34 -3.28
C ARG A 66 6.09 -2.92 -3.46
N ILE A 67 6.26 -4.25 -3.42
CA ILE A 67 7.54 -4.91 -3.69
C ILE A 67 8.07 -4.52 -5.07
N PHE A 68 7.23 -4.57 -6.10
CA PHE A 68 7.61 -4.16 -7.44
C PHE A 68 8.00 -2.68 -7.53
N ARG A 69 7.48 -1.82 -6.65
CA ARG A 69 7.84 -0.39 -6.61
C ARG A 69 9.14 -0.10 -5.87
N VAL A 70 9.58 -0.97 -4.96
CA VAL A 70 10.86 -0.75 -4.24
C VAL A 70 12.06 -0.84 -5.19
N ASN A 71 11.92 -1.50 -6.35
CA ASN A 71 12.93 -1.55 -7.42
C ASN A 71 14.34 -1.89 -6.91
N LEU A 72 14.45 -2.82 -5.96
CA LEU A 72 15.74 -3.20 -5.38
C LEU A 72 16.77 -3.64 -6.45
N LYS A 73 16.30 -4.27 -7.54
CA LYS A 73 17.15 -4.66 -8.67
C LYS A 73 17.89 -3.47 -9.28
N GLU A 74 17.18 -2.35 -9.49
CA GLU A 74 17.74 -1.13 -10.06
C GLU A 74 18.72 -0.46 -9.09
N ILE A 75 18.34 -0.39 -7.81
CA ILE A 75 19.22 0.15 -6.75
C ILE A 75 20.54 -0.63 -6.68
N LEU A 76 20.47 -1.97 -6.76
CA LEU A 76 21.64 -2.84 -6.77
C LEU A 76 22.48 -2.70 -8.05
N ARG A 77 21.86 -2.54 -9.22
CA ARG A 77 22.59 -2.27 -10.48
C ARG A 77 23.30 -0.92 -10.43
N ASN A 78 22.64 0.11 -9.94
CA ASN A 78 23.24 1.43 -9.76
C ASN A 78 24.40 1.37 -8.77
N PHE A 79 24.23 0.65 -7.65
CA PHE A 79 25.33 0.42 -6.70
C PHE A 79 26.51 -0.31 -7.35
N MET A 80 26.26 -1.35 -8.15
CA MET A 80 27.31 -2.08 -8.86
C MET A 80 28.05 -1.22 -9.88
N SER A 81 27.35 -0.29 -10.55
CA SER A 81 27.96 0.64 -11.51
C SER A 81 28.89 1.67 -10.85
N MET A 82 28.68 1.96 -9.56
CA MET A 82 29.54 2.86 -8.79
C MET A 82 30.79 2.17 -8.24
N LEU A 83 30.86 0.84 -8.30
CA LEU A 83 32.00 0.07 -7.81
C LEU A 83 33.03 -0.13 -8.94
N PRO A 84 34.33 -0.01 -8.66
CA PRO A 84 35.37 -0.14 -9.67
C PRO A 84 35.49 -1.60 -10.08
N ASP A 85 35.94 -1.88 -11.29
CA ASP A 85 36.24 -3.26 -11.70
C ASP A 85 37.51 -3.82 -11.07
N TYR A 86 38.45 -2.94 -10.71
CA TYR A 86 39.71 -3.31 -10.10
C TYR A 86 40.16 -2.24 -9.10
N VAL A 87 40.67 -2.66 -7.94
CA VAL A 87 41.28 -1.77 -6.95
C VAL A 87 42.79 -2.00 -6.99
N PRO A 88 43.59 -1.06 -7.52
CA PRO A 88 45.04 -1.13 -7.43
C PRO A 88 45.47 -1.04 -5.97
N LYS A 89 46.44 -1.86 -5.55
CA LYS A 89 46.95 -1.92 -4.16
C LYS A 89 47.53 -0.59 -3.65
N THR A 90 47.80 0.36 -4.53
CA THR A 90 48.47 1.65 -4.24
C THR A 90 47.60 2.87 -4.54
N ALA A 91 46.38 2.70 -5.09
CA ALA A 91 45.54 3.82 -5.50
C ALA A 91 44.36 4.01 -4.55
N THR A 92 44.08 5.27 -4.23
CA THR A 92 42.84 5.68 -3.58
C THR A 92 41.67 5.48 -4.55
N PHE A 93 40.73 4.62 -4.19
CA PHE A 93 39.53 4.39 -5.00
C PHE A 93 38.32 5.16 -4.46
N GLU A 94 37.47 5.66 -5.37
CA GLU A 94 36.22 6.35 -5.05
C GLU A 94 35.09 5.39 -4.69
N SER A 95 35.02 4.98 -3.43
CA SER A 95 33.92 4.13 -2.95
C SER A 95 32.62 4.92 -2.72
N PRO A 96 31.43 4.30 -2.92
CA PRO A 96 30.17 4.82 -2.41
C PRO A 96 30.27 5.17 -0.93
N SER A 97 29.56 6.22 -0.51
CA SER A 97 29.57 6.62 0.89
C SER A 97 28.84 5.60 1.77
N LYS A 98 29.20 5.54 3.05
CA LYS A 98 28.53 4.67 4.03
C LYS A 98 27.03 4.94 4.11
N GLU A 99 26.59 6.19 3.93
CA GLU A 99 25.17 6.55 3.94
C GLU A 99 24.41 5.90 2.77
N TYR A 100 25.03 5.78 1.60
CA TYR A 100 24.44 5.07 0.48
C TYR A 100 24.34 3.57 0.73
N PHE A 101 25.35 2.98 1.38
CA PHE A 101 25.32 1.59 1.81
C PHE A 101 24.25 1.34 2.88
N ASP A 102 24.09 2.26 3.83
CA ASP A 102 23.04 2.22 4.86
C ASP A 102 21.65 2.33 4.23
N TYR A 103 21.49 3.18 3.22
CA TYR A 103 20.27 3.25 2.41
C TYR A 103 19.95 1.92 1.72
N LEU A 104 20.97 1.27 1.12
CA LEU A 104 20.81 -0.05 0.50
C LEU A 104 20.38 -1.12 1.51
N LEU A 105 21.03 -1.17 2.68
CA LEU A 105 20.66 -2.07 3.78
C LEU A 105 19.22 -1.81 4.25
N LEU A 106 18.82 -0.55 4.40
CA LEU A 106 17.46 -0.19 4.78
C LEU A 106 16.44 -0.66 3.74
N ARG A 107 16.75 -0.53 2.45
CA ARG A 107 15.89 -1.05 1.37
C ARG A 107 15.74 -2.57 1.42
N VAL A 108 16.82 -3.30 1.72
CA VAL A 108 16.78 -4.76 1.93
C VAL A 108 15.88 -5.12 3.12
N ILE A 109 15.97 -4.38 4.23
CA ILE A 109 15.10 -4.56 5.41
C ILE A 109 13.64 -4.31 5.05
N CYS A 110 13.33 -3.21 4.36
CA CYS A 110 11.98 -2.89 3.91
C CYS A 110 11.41 -4.00 3.01
N MET A 111 12.21 -4.52 2.08
CA MET A 111 11.83 -5.64 1.21
C MET A 111 11.47 -6.87 2.03
N HIS A 112 12.32 -7.25 2.99
CA HIS A 112 12.06 -8.40 3.84
C HIS A 112 10.78 -8.23 4.67
N LYS A 113 10.52 -7.04 5.23
CA LYS A 113 9.27 -6.73 5.94
C LYS A 113 8.03 -6.91 5.06
N LEU A 114 8.10 -6.47 3.79
CA LEU A 114 7.00 -6.67 2.83
C LEU A 114 6.78 -8.15 2.50
N LEU A 115 7.84 -8.94 2.35
CA LEU A 115 7.75 -10.38 2.09
C LEU A 115 7.06 -11.12 3.26
N ILE A 116 7.42 -10.79 4.50
CA ILE A 116 6.75 -11.32 5.70
C ILE A 116 5.26 -10.96 5.68
N ARG A 117 4.92 -9.71 5.37
CA ARG A 117 3.53 -9.26 5.32
C ARG A 117 2.71 -10.01 4.29
N ILE A 118 3.28 -10.28 3.12
CA ILE A 118 2.65 -11.08 2.06
C ILE A 118 2.42 -12.50 2.56
N SER A 119 3.44 -13.13 3.12
CA SER A 119 3.37 -14.48 3.68
C SER A 119 2.23 -14.64 4.71
N GLN A 120 2.07 -13.66 5.60
CA GLN A 120 0.96 -13.64 6.57
C GLN A 120 -0.41 -13.52 5.90
N CYS A 121 -0.55 -12.60 4.94
CA CYS A 121 -1.81 -12.42 4.22
C CYS A 121 -2.17 -13.67 3.42
N CYS A 122 -1.17 -14.35 2.83
CA CYS A 122 -1.37 -15.65 2.16
C CYS A 122 -1.94 -16.68 3.13
N LYS A 123 -1.35 -16.85 4.32
CA LYS A 123 -1.82 -17.83 5.31
C LYS A 123 -3.26 -17.55 5.77
N GLN A 124 -3.57 -16.29 6.07
CA GLN A 124 -4.91 -15.88 6.48
C GLN A 124 -5.95 -16.12 5.37
N SER A 125 -5.62 -15.75 4.13
CA SER A 125 -6.48 -16.00 2.97
C SER A 125 -6.64 -17.50 2.69
N ALA A 126 -5.56 -18.28 2.82
CA ALA A 126 -5.58 -19.71 2.55
C ALA A 126 -6.43 -20.48 3.58
N GLY A 127 -6.34 -20.13 4.87
CA GLY A 127 -7.19 -20.73 5.90
C GLY A 127 -8.69 -20.53 5.61
N PHE A 128 -9.07 -19.33 5.15
CA PHE A 128 -10.44 -19.03 4.76
C PHE A 128 -10.90 -19.83 3.53
N PHE A 129 -10.11 -19.86 2.44
CA PHE A 129 -10.50 -20.62 1.24
C PHE A 129 -10.45 -22.14 1.44
N MET A 130 -9.61 -22.63 2.37
CA MET A 130 -9.63 -24.03 2.76
C MET A 130 -10.97 -24.41 3.41
N GLN A 131 -11.51 -23.54 4.27
CA GLN A 131 -12.83 -23.74 4.87
C GLN A 131 -13.95 -23.74 3.81
N HIS A 132 -13.87 -22.89 2.78
CA HIS A 132 -14.81 -22.92 1.66
C HIS A 132 -14.76 -24.24 0.89
N ILE A 133 -13.56 -24.79 0.67
CA ILE A 133 -13.41 -26.09 0.02
C ILE A 133 -14.04 -27.20 0.87
N GLN A 134 -13.79 -27.20 2.17
CA GLN A 134 -14.37 -28.18 3.10
C GLN A 134 -15.90 -28.12 3.13
N ASN A 135 -16.47 -26.91 3.05
CA ASN A 135 -17.90 -26.69 3.02
C ASN A 135 -18.53 -26.90 1.63
N GLY A 136 -17.74 -27.19 0.60
CA GLY A 136 -18.22 -27.39 -0.77
C GLY A 136 -18.62 -26.10 -1.52
N PHE A 137 -18.30 -24.91 -0.98
CA PHE A 137 -18.65 -23.63 -1.61
C PHE A 137 -17.60 -23.21 -2.64
N TYR A 138 -18.07 -22.85 -3.84
CA TYR A 138 -17.24 -22.27 -4.91
C TYR A 138 -15.97 -23.08 -5.22
N LEU A 139 -16.04 -24.42 -5.19
CA LEU A 139 -14.89 -25.33 -5.27
C LEU A 139 -13.90 -24.97 -6.38
N GLU A 140 -14.36 -24.72 -7.60
CA GLU A 140 -13.49 -24.34 -8.72
C GLU A 140 -12.72 -23.04 -8.47
N THR A 141 -13.40 -22.03 -7.94
CA THR A 141 -12.78 -20.72 -7.68
C THR A 141 -11.88 -20.78 -6.45
N ALA A 142 -12.29 -21.48 -5.39
CA ALA A 142 -11.53 -21.62 -4.16
C ALA A 142 -10.25 -22.45 -4.39
N THR A 143 -10.32 -23.55 -5.13
CA THR A 143 -9.14 -24.37 -5.51
C THR A 143 -8.18 -23.59 -6.38
N PHE A 144 -8.67 -22.84 -7.36
CA PHE A 144 -7.83 -21.98 -8.20
C PHE A 144 -7.15 -20.86 -7.40
N ILE A 145 -7.89 -20.20 -6.48
CA ILE A 145 -7.31 -19.21 -5.56
C ILE A 145 -6.24 -19.87 -4.67
N MET A 146 -6.49 -21.05 -4.13
CA MET A 146 -5.52 -21.79 -3.32
C MET A 146 -4.25 -22.13 -4.10
N ALA A 147 -4.36 -22.52 -5.38
CA ALA A 147 -3.20 -22.77 -6.24
C ALA A 147 -2.34 -21.50 -6.45
N ILE A 148 -2.98 -20.34 -6.68
CA ILE A 148 -2.29 -19.05 -6.78
C ILE A 148 -1.61 -18.71 -5.44
N LEU A 149 -2.33 -18.80 -4.33
CA LEU A 149 -1.81 -18.48 -3.00
C LEU A 149 -0.62 -19.37 -2.63
N GLY A 150 -0.68 -20.67 -2.93
CA GLY A 150 0.43 -21.60 -2.70
C GLY A 150 1.67 -21.28 -3.52
N THR A 151 1.48 -20.90 -4.79
CA THR A 151 2.58 -20.51 -5.70
C THR A 151 3.25 -19.21 -5.25
N ILE A 152 2.46 -18.21 -4.86
CA ILE A 152 2.98 -16.95 -4.32
C ILE A 152 3.70 -17.21 -3.00
N TYR A 153 3.09 -17.97 -2.10
CA TYR A 153 3.66 -18.24 -0.77
C TYR A 153 5.03 -18.94 -0.87
N SER A 154 5.14 -20.00 -1.67
CA SER A 154 6.41 -20.72 -1.86
C SER A 154 7.49 -19.82 -2.44
N SER A 155 7.16 -19.02 -3.46
CA SER A 155 8.07 -18.07 -4.10
C SER A 155 8.55 -16.98 -3.13
N ILE A 156 7.64 -16.43 -2.32
CA ILE A 156 7.94 -15.37 -1.35
C ILE A 156 8.79 -15.91 -0.20
N GLN A 157 8.58 -17.15 0.25
CA GLN A 157 9.41 -17.77 1.27
C GLN A 157 10.85 -17.98 0.79
N MET A 158 11.03 -18.48 -0.44
CA MET A 158 12.35 -18.61 -1.04
C MET A 158 13.06 -17.25 -1.16
N LEU A 159 12.34 -16.22 -1.61
CA LEU A 159 12.88 -14.87 -1.72
C LEU A 159 13.19 -14.26 -0.35
N GLY A 160 12.36 -14.49 0.66
CA GLY A 160 12.57 -14.05 2.04
C GLY A 160 13.86 -14.61 2.62
N ASN A 161 14.04 -15.93 2.53
CA ASN A 161 15.23 -16.64 3.01
C ASN A 161 16.50 -16.15 2.29
N ARG A 162 16.41 -15.90 0.98
CA ARG A 162 17.56 -15.41 0.21
C ARG A 162 17.90 -13.96 0.56
N THR A 163 16.89 -13.12 0.78
CA THR A 163 17.06 -11.73 1.21
C THR A 163 17.68 -11.65 2.61
N GLU A 164 17.32 -12.58 3.49
CA GLU A 164 17.91 -12.66 4.83
C GLU A 164 19.39 -13.08 4.78
N LYS A 165 19.73 -14.10 3.97
CA LYS A 165 21.13 -14.49 3.72
C LYS A 165 21.94 -13.33 3.14
N PHE A 166 21.39 -12.64 2.13
CA PHE A 166 22.01 -11.48 1.51
C PHE A 166 22.27 -10.35 2.53
N TYR A 167 21.31 -10.07 3.41
CA TYR A 167 21.49 -9.09 4.48
C TYR A 167 22.61 -9.48 5.47
N LYS A 168 22.67 -10.75 5.89
CA LYS A 168 23.72 -11.27 6.78
C LYS A 168 25.12 -11.14 6.15
N GLU A 169 25.22 -11.31 4.84
CA GLU A 169 26.47 -11.15 4.09
C GLU A 169 26.88 -9.68 3.92
N LEU A 170 25.92 -8.76 3.76
CA LEU A 170 26.19 -7.33 3.59
C LEU A 170 26.50 -6.59 4.89
N LEU A 171 25.87 -6.96 5.99
CA LEU A 171 26.01 -6.28 7.29
C LEU A 171 27.48 -6.10 7.75
N PRO A 172 28.38 -7.10 7.71
CA PRO A 172 29.77 -6.91 8.14
C PRO A 172 30.57 -5.97 7.24
N LEU A 173 30.17 -5.83 5.97
CA LEU A 173 30.86 -4.98 5.00
C LEU A 173 30.62 -3.48 5.24
N ARG A 174 29.58 -3.13 6.02
CA ARG A 174 29.23 -1.74 6.37
C ARG A 174 30.39 -0.95 6.95
N ASN A 175 31.20 -1.58 7.81
CA ASN A 175 32.28 -0.90 8.53
C ASN A 175 33.49 -0.56 7.64
N GLN A 176 33.51 -1.03 6.39
CA GLN A 176 34.59 -0.83 5.45
C GLN A 176 34.39 0.41 4.56
N PHE A 177 33.20 1.04 4.63
CA PHE A 177 32.87 2.24 3.85
C PHE A 177 33.17 3.53 4.63
N PRO A 178 33.64 4.59 3.94
CA PRO A 178 33.97 5.85 4.56
C PRO A 178 32.68 6.59 4.95
N THR A 179 32.67 7.19 6.13
CA THR A 179 31.55 8.02 6.63
C THR A 179 31.78 9.46 6.16
N ARG A 180 30.76 10.11 5.60
CA ARG A 180 30.87 11.45 5.01
C ARG A 180 30.84 12.56 6.07
N VAL A 181 30.25 12.31 7.24
CA VAL A 181 30.02 13.32 8.29
C VAL A 181 30.43 12.77 9.67
N VAL A 182 31.18 13.57 10.43
CA VAL A 182 31.69 13.25 11.78
C VAL A 182 30.59 13.29 12.84
N ASP A 183 29.50 14.01 12.61
CA ASP A 183 28.41 14.16 13.59
C ASP A 183 27.04 13.94 12.93
N ALA A 184 26.42 12.80 13.21
CA ALA A 184 24.98 12.63 13.12
C ALA A 184 24.55 11.79 14.31
N GLU A 185 24.03 12.50 15.32
CA GLU A 185 23.38 11.95 16.50
C GLU A 185 22.41 10.84 16.09
N GLU A 186 22.50 9.72 16.79
CA GLU A 186 21.74 8.47 16.58
C GLU A 186 22.02 7.69 15.29
N SER A 187 23.20 7.03 15.23
CA SER A 187 23.40 5.95 14.27
C SER A 187 22.32 4.86 14.44
N TYR A 188 21.45 4.71 13.43
CA TYR A 188 20.40 3.68 13.44
C TYR A 188 21.00 2.30 13.71
N LYS A 189 20.53 1.63 14.76
CA LYS A 189 21.01 0.30 15.15
C LYS A 189 20.40 -0.74 14.21
N PHE A 190 21.18 -1.16 13.21
CA PHE A 190 20.78 -2.22 12.30
C PHE A 190 20.56 -3.54 13.05
N PRO A 191 19.43 -4.23 12.83
CA PRO A 191 19.16 -5.51 13.47
C PRO A 191 20.15 -6.58 12.99
N LYS A 192 20.67 -7.40 13.91
CA LYS A 192 21.60 -8.51 13.58
C LYS A 192 20.92 -9.65 12.81
N CYS A 193 19.65 -9.93 13.11
CA CYS A 193 18.84 -10.94 12.44
C CYS A 193 17.47 -10.36 12.09
N LEU A 194 17.07 -10.43 10.82
CA LEU A 194 15.79 -9.88 10.36
C LEU A 194 14.59 -10.69 10.84
N GLU A 195 14.71 -12.01 10.94
CA GLU A 195 13.62 -12.89 11.39
C GLU A 195 13.14 -12.53 12.81
N LYS A 196 14.07 -12.36 13.75
CA LYS A 196 13.76 -12.04 15.14
C LYS A 196 13.18 -10.63 15.27
N TYR A 197 13.74 -9.68 14.53
CA TYR A 197 13.34 -8.27 14.58
C TYR A 197 11.85 -8.05 14.24
N PHE A 198 11.31 -8.82 13.29
CA PHE A 198 9.90 -8.71 12.92
C PHE A 198 8.97 -9.64 13.70
N THR A 199 9.49 -10.64 14.42
CA THR A 199 8.64 -11.55 15.22
C THR A 199 8.06 -10.85 16.45
N ASP A 200 8.77 -9.87 17.00
CA ASP A 200 8.30 -9.11 18.17
C ASP A 200 7.19 -8.09 17.81
N GLU A 201 7.24 -7.46 16.63
CA GLU A 201 6.13 -6.65 16.10
C GLU A 201 4.88 -7.51 15.81
N GLN A 202 5.06 -8.78 15.46
CA GLN A 202 3.96 -9.69 15.12
C GLN A 202 3.16 -10.13 16.34
N LYS A 203 3.77 -10.26 17.52
CA LYS A 203 3.04 -10.57 18.76
C LYS A 203 2.03 -9.50 19.14
N ILE A 204 2.23 -8.26 18.71
CA ILE A 204 1.29 -7.14 18.97
C ILE A 204 0.04 -7.26 18.09
N ILE A 205 0.19 -7.73 16.84
CA ILE A 205 -0.93 -7.92 15.89
C ILE A 205 -1.66 -9.25 16.15
N THR A 206 -0.97 -10.26 16.67
CA THR A 206 -1.53 -11.61 16.92
C THR A 206 -2.24 -11.73 18.28
N LYS A 207 -2.34 -10.66 19.08
CA LYS A 207 -3.22 -10.61 20.26
C LYS A 207 -4.71 -10.46 19.92
N GLN A 208 -5.06 -10.36 18.63
CA GLN A 208 -6.44 -10.63 18.22
C GLN A 208 -6.66 -12.16 18.23
N PRO A 209 -7.70 -12.65 18.91
CA PRO A 209 -7.88 -14.07 19.13
C PRO A 209 -8.04 -14.77 17.77
N THR A 210 -7.12 -15.67 17.46
CA THR A 210 -7.38 -16.73 16.49
C THR A 210 -8.58 -17.52 16.99
N PRO A 211 -9.69 -17.60 16.24
CA PRO A 211 -10.76 -18.51 16.61
C PRO A 211 -10.22 -19.92 16.57
N ASP A 212 -10.30 -20.59 17.72
CA ASP A 212 -10.09 -22.01 17.87
C ASP A 212 -11.06 -22.74 16.90
N LEU A 213 -10.50 -23.52 15.97
CA LEU A 213 -11.22 -24.17 14.87
C LEU A 213 -12.29 -25.17 15.35
N ASN A 214 -12.39 -25.42 16.66
CA ASN A 214 -13.27 -26.41 17.27
C ASN A 214 -14.51 -25.84 17.96
N LYS A 215 -14.76 -24.52 17.93
CA LYS A 215 -16.00 -23.92 18.46
C LYS A 215 -16.61 -22.94 17.48
N LEU A 216 -17.35 -23.49 16.53
CA LEU A 216 -18.22 -22.75 15.61
C LEU A 216 -19.63 -22.73 16.18
N ASP A 217 -19.93 -21.72 17.00
CA ASP A 217 -21.27 -21.19 17.13
C ASP A 217 -21.22 -19.72 16.68
N LEU A 218 -21.68 -19.46 15.46
CA LEU A 218 -22.06 -18.11 15.02
C LEU A 218 -23.52 -17.90 15.46
N PRO A 219 -23.86 -16.76 16.09
CA PRO A 219 -23.90 -15.51 15.33
C PRO A 219 -23.42 -14.26 16.10
N ASN A 220 -23.08 -13.20 15.36
CA ASN A 220 -22.80 -11.82 15.80
C ASN A 220 -21.38 -11.44 16.25
N PHE A 221 -20.36 -11.67 15.41
CA PHE A 221 -19.13 -10.87 15.47
C PHE A 221 -18.99 -9.98 14.23
N PHE A 222 -19.73 -8.87 14.25
CA PHE A 222 -19.46 -7.71 13.38
C PHE A 222 -18.18 -7.04 13.88
N PHE A 223 -17.06 -7.23 13.17
CA PHE A 223 -15.89 -6.38 13.34
C PHE A 223 -16.05 -5.12 12.49
N ASN A 224 -16.29 -3.99 13.17
CA ASN A 224 -15.96 -2.67 12.64
C ASN A 224 -14.45 -2.65 12.35
N CYS A 225 -14.09 -2.64 11.07
CA CYS A 225 -12.78 -2.19 10.63
C CYS A 225 -13.00 -0.78 10.11
N ASP A 226 -12.51 0.20 10.84
CA ASP A 226 -12.47 1.59 10.40
C ASP A 226 -11.88 1.68 9.00
N GLU A 227 -12.64 2.30 8.11
CA GLU A 227 -12.15 2.81 6.84
C GLU A 227 -11.16 3.93 7.15
N GLU A 228 -9.88 3.59 7.32
CA GLU A 228 -8.83 4.57 7.07
C GLU A 228 -8.85 4.89 5.58
N ALA A 229 -9.54 5.99 5.28
CA ALA A 229 -9.53 6.65 4.00
C ALA A 229 -8.09 6.80 3.51
N ILE A 230 -7.83 6.19 2.35
CA ILE A 230 -6.65 6.51 1.55
C ILE A 230 -6.67 8.03 1.35
N PRO A 231 -5.65 8.79 1.79
CA PRO A 231 -5.58 10.20 1.46
C PRO A 231 -5.50 10.31 -0.06
N LYS A 232 -6.48 10.96 -0.67
CA LYS A 232 -6.36 11.44 -2.04
C LYS A 232 -5.19 12.41 -2.03
N GLN A 233 -4.03 11.98 -2.52
CA GLN A 233 -2.94 12.89 -2.81
C GLN A 233 -3.38 13.74 -4.00
N ASP A 234 -3.80 14.96 -3.70
CA ASP A 234 -3.89 16.05 -4.66
C ASP A 234 -2.49 16.29 -5.23
N ILE A 235 -2.25 15.77 -6.43
CA ILE A 235 -1.12 16.18 -7.25
C ILE A 235 -1.41 17.62 -7.67
N LYS A 236 -0.91 18.58 -6.88
CA LYS A 236 -0.81 19.98 -7.32
C LYS A 236 0.16 20.02 -8.51
N PRO A 237 -0.25 20.49 -9.70
CA PRO A 237 0.69 20.68 -10.80
C PRO A 237 1.70 21.77 -10.40
N THR A 238 2.96 21.38 -10.31
CA THR A 238 4.10 22.28 -10.12
C THR A 238 4.22 23.20 -11.33
N LYS A 239 4.28 24.50 -11.04
CA LYS A 239 4.46 25.59 -12.00
C LYS A 239 5.76 25.38 -12.79
N LYS A 240 5.68 25.36 -14.12
CA LYS A 240 6.85 25.53 -14.99
C LYS A 240 7.37 26.98 -14.88
N PRO A 241 8.68 27.21 -14.95
CA PRO A 241 9.24 28.56 -14.93
C PRO A 241 8.96 29.28 -16.26
N LYS A 242 8.54 30.55 -16.17
CA LYS A 242 8.42 31.48 -17.30
C LYS A 242 9.79 32.12 -17.57
N GLN A 243 10.23 32.14 -18.82
CA GLN A 243 11.03 33.24 -19.38
C GLN A 243 10.67 33.42 -20.86
N ALA A 244 10.37 34.68 -21.21
CA ALA A 244 10.35 35.38 -22.51
C ALA A 244 9.71 34.65 -23.73
N VAL A 245 8.80 35.24 -24.50
CA VAL A 245 8.93 36.49 -25.28
C VAL A 245 7.51 36.99 -25.64
N LEU A 246 7.31 38.31 -25.60
CA LEU A 246 6.11 38.99 -26.12
C LEU A 246 6.14 38.97 -27.66
N VAL A 247 5.07 38.47 -28.28
CA VAL A 247 4.71 38.84 -29.65
C VAL A 247 3.20 39.07 -29.67
N ASP A 248 2.83 40.33 -29.92
CA ASP A 248 1.46 40.78 -30.19
C ASP A 248 0.94 40.14 -31.48
N ILE A 249 -0.19 39.44 -31.41
CA ILE A 249 -1.05 39.20 -32.58
C ILE A 249 -2.50 39.49 -32.16
N LYS A 250 -3.04 40.52 -32.80
CA LYS A 250 -4.42 40.99 -32.72
C LYS A 250 -5.42 39.95 -33.22
N ASP A 251 -6.61 40.02 -32.63
CA ASP A 251 -7.92 39.69 -33.18
C ASP A 251 -8.12 38.28 -33.79
N ASN A 252 -8.85 37.44 -33.06
CA ASN A 252 -9.98 36.74 -33.67
C ASN A 252 -11.05 36.37 -32.64
N LYS A 253 -12.27 36.79 -32.99
CA LYS A 253 -13.52 36.59 -32.25
C LYS A 253 -14.01 35.15 -32.45
N ASN A 254 -14.75 34.68 -31.44
CA ASN A 254 -15.60 33.48 -31.42
C ASN A 254 -14.89 32.13 -31.21
N LEU A 255 -14.49 31.88 -29.97
CA LEU A 255 -14.40 30.53 -29.42
C LEU A 255 -15.30 30.49 -28.17
N ASP A 256 -16.31 29.63 -28.23
CA ASP A 256 -17.24 29.32 -27.15
C ASP A 256 -16.48 28.69 -25.98
N LEU A 257 -15.98 29.55 -25.10
CA LEU A 257 -15.32 29.17 -23.85
C LEU A 257 -16.42 28.94 -22.82
N GLY A 258 -16.81 27.68 -22.68
CA GLY A 258 -17.83 27.23 -21.74
C GLY A 258 -17.72 27.89 -20.36
N VAL A 259 -18.86 28.33 -19.84
CA VAL A 259 -18.98 29.03 -18.56
C VAL A 259 -18.45 28.15 -17.44
N ALA A 260 -17.42 28.61 -16.73
CA ALA A 260 -16.95 27.98 -15.51
C ALA A 260 -18.01 28.15 -14.41
N LEU A 261 -18.75 27.08 -14.11
CA LEU A 261 -19.61 27.02 -12.92
C LEU A 261 -18.73 26.93 -11.67
N SER A 262 -18.84 27.92 -10.77
CA SER A 262 -18.24 27.89 -9.43
C SER A 262 -18.76 26.68 -8.66
N ARG A 263 -17.87 25.83 -8.14
CA ARG A 263 -18.22 24.60 -7.40
C ARG A 263 -18.53 24.84 -5.91
N ASP A 264 -18.67 26.09 -5.49
CA ASP A 264 -18.83 26.46 -4.08
C ASP A 264 -20.25 26.24 -3.53
N SER A 265 -21.23 25.87 -4.36
CA SER A 265 -22.64 25.75 -3.94
C SER A 265 -23.15 24.32 -3.73
N LEU A 266 -22.29 23.29 -3.78
CA LEU A 266 -22.70 21.90 -3.53
C LEU A 266 -22.14 21.38 -2.19
N GLN A 267 -22.50 22.06 -1.11
CA GLN A 267 -22.44 21.45 0.23
C GLN A 267 -23.84 20.89 0.55
N PRO A 268 -23.98 19.58 0.85
CA PRO A 268 -25.26 19.07 1.32
C PRO A 268 -25.63 19.80 2.61
N LYS A 269 -26.82 20.44 2.64
CA LYS A 269 -27.38 21.08 3.85
C LYS A 269 -27.34 20.07 5.00
N LYS A 270 -26.42 20.25 5.94
CA LYS A 270 -26.37 19.46 7.18
C LYS A 270 -27.50 19.93 8.09
N LEU A 271 -28.22 18.98 8.67
CA LEU A 271 -29.29 19.25 9.63
C LEU A 271 -28.65 19.53 11.00
N ASP A 272 -28.83 20.72 11.54
CA ASP A 272 -28.42 21.02 12.92
C ASP A 272 -29.47 20.51 13.90
N PHE A 273 -29.15 19.41 14.58
CA PHE A 273 -30.05 18.73 15.50
C PHE A 273 -30.35 19.52 16.79
N GLU A 274 -29.57 20.55 17.11
CA GLU A 274 -29.74 21.34 18.32
C GLU A 274 -31.00 22.22 18.33
N ASN A 275 -31.60 22.48 17.16
CA ASN A 275 -32.78 23.33 17.00
C ASN A 275 -34.12 22.62 17.25
N PHE A 276 -34.13 21.29 17.47
CA PHE A 276 -35.35 20.48 17.61
C PHE A 276 -35.79 20.23 19.06
N LYS A 277 -35.56 21.19 19.98
CA LYS A 277 -35.92 21.03 21.40
C LYS A 277 -37.40 21.29 21.72
N THR A 278 -38.16 21.90 20.82
CA THR A 278 -39.55 22.30 21.06
C THR A 278 -40.46 21.86 19.91
N VAL A 279 -41.69 21.45 20.24
CA VAL A 279 -42.70 21.00 19.26
C VAL A 279 -42.98 22.07 18.19
N ASP A 280 -42.94 23.35 18.57
CA ASP A 280 -43.13 24.47 17.63
C ASP A 280 -41.99 24.61 16.62
N ASN A 281 -40.76 24.27 17.00
CA ASN A 281 -39.62 24.28 16.08
C ASN A 281 -39.71 23.14 15.07
N ILE A 282 -40.19 21.98 15.51
CA ILE A 282 -40.46 20.83 14.63
C ILE A 282 -41.56 21.20 13.61
N LYS A 283 -42.65 21.85 14.06
CA LYS A 283 -43.72 22.32 13.16
C LYS A 283 -43.20 23.33 12.13
N LYS A 284 -42.42 24.33 12.57
CA LYS A 284 -41.79 25.32 11.67
C LYS A 284 -40.90 24.65 10.64
N PHE A 285 -40.07 23.69 11.05
CA PHE A 285 -39.22 22.91 10.15
C PHE A 285 -40.02 22.11 9.12
N ILE A 286 -41.07 21.40 9.54
CA ILE A 286 -41.92 20.63 8.61
C ILE A 286 -42.58 21.57 7.58
N MET A 287 -42.98 22.78 7.98
CA MET A 287 -43.55 23.77 7.06
C MET A 287 -42.53 24.33 6.07
N THR A 288 -41.31 24.67 6.50
CA THR A 288 -40.25 25.17 5.62
C THR A 288 -39.78 24.08 4.66
N GLU A 289 -39.50 22.89 5.16
CA GLU A 289 -39.09 21.73 4.36
C GLU A 289 -40.17 21.32 3.35
N SER A 290 -41.45 21.42 3.73
CA SER A 290 -42.56 21.18 2.81
C SER A 290 -42.65 22.19 1.67
N LYS A 291 -42.27 23.45 1.92
CA LYS A 291 -42.21 24.49 0.88
C LYS A 291 -41.00 24.27 -0.03
N GLU A 292 -39.87 23.85 0.52
CA GLU A 292 -38.66 23.55 -0.25
C GLU A 292 -38.84 22.30 -1.13
N ARG A 293 -39.47 21.22 -0.62
CA ARG A 293 -39.74 20.02 -1.42
C ARG A 293 -40.65 20.26 -2.62
N LYS A 294 -41.56 21.23 -2.52
CA LYS A 294 -42.39 21.65 -3.67
C LYS A 294 -41.58 22.34 -4.76
N LYS A 295 -40.44 22.96 -4.41
CA LYS A 295 -39.56 23.68 -5.35
C LYS A 295 -38.53 22.75 -5.98
N ALA A 296 -37.83 21.95 -5.17
CA ALA A 296 -36.83 21.00 -5.65
C ALA A 296 -36.63 19.87 -4.62
N ILE A 297 -37.08 18.66 -4.95
CA ILE A 297 -37.02 17.50 -4.02
C ILE A 297 -35.56 17.08 -3.74
N HIS A 298 -34.67 17.21 -4.73
CA HIS A 298 -33.29 16.75 -4.64
C HIS A 298 -32.40 17.61 -3.73
N ASP A 299 -32.77 18.88 -3.50
CA ASP A 299 -31.99 19.82 -2.68
C ASP A 299 -32.47 19.92 -1.22
N CYS A 300 -33.49 19.15 -0.88
CA CYS A 300 -34.08 19.11 0.46
C CYS A 300 -33.33 18.14 1.37
N VAL A 301 -33.33 18.43 2.67
CA VAL A 301 -32.66 17.57 3.66
C VAL A 301 -33.35 16.21 3.76
N THR A 302 -34.66 16.17 3.48
CA THR A 302 -35.50 14.97 3.47
C THR A 302 -35.63 14.31 2.09
N SER A 303 -34.70 14.59 1.16
CA SER A 303 -34.67 14.03 -0.21
C SER A 303 -34.69 12.49 -0.27
N LYS A 304 -34.24 11.81 0.78
CA LYS A 304 -34.24 10.34 0.89
C LYS A 304 -35.57 9.71 1.29
N ILE A 305 -36.54 10.51 1.76
CA ILE A 305 -37.86 10.03 2.20
C ILE A 305 -38.82 10.09 1.01
N SER A 306 -39.67 9.08 0.80
CA SER A 306 -40.66 9.11 -0.28
C SER A 306 -41.81 10.10 0.00
N ASP A 307 -42.50 10.57 -1.04
CA ASP A 307 -43.63 11.50 -0.86
C ASP A 307 -44.81 10.90 -0.07
N LYS A 308 -44.98 9.57 -0.10
CA LYS A 308 -45.99 8.86 0.69
C LYS A 308 -45.64 8.90 2.18
N GLU A 309 -44.40 8.61 2.53
CA GLU A 309 -43.89 8.67 3.91
C GLU A 309 -43.89 10.10 4.44
N TRP A 310 -43.55 11.09 3.62
CA TRP A 310 -43.60 12.50 4.00
C TRP A 310 -45.00 12.98 4.33
N LYS A 311 -46.02 12.53 3.58
CA LYS A 311 -47.44 12.83 3.88
C LYS A 311 -47.91 12.17 5.17
N LEU A 312 -47.40 10.99 5.52
CA LEU A 312 -47.71 10.32 6.78
C LEU A 312 -47.09 11.06 7.97
N LEU A 313 -45.82 11.48 7.85
CA LEU A 313 -45.13 12.27 8.88
C LEU A 313 -45.86 13.58 9.19
N LYS A 314 -46.41 14.26 8.17
CA LYS A 314 -47.22 15.48 8.38
C LYS A 314 -48.50 15.26 9.16
N LYS A 315 -49.06 14.06 9.16
CA LYS A 315 -50.30 13.76 9.87
C LYS A 315 -50.07 13.51 11.37
N GLY A 316 -48.83 13.27 11.78
CA GLY A 316 -48.46 13.00 13.16
C GLY A 316 -48.11 14.23 14.01
N PHE A 317 -48.09 15.43 13.42
CA PHE A 317 -47.73 16.71 14.06
C PHE A 317 -48.76 17.80 13.75
#